data_AF-A0A7Y1UT60-F1
#
_entry.id   AF-A0A7Y1UT60-F1
#
_cell.length_a   1.000
_cell.length_b   1.000
_cell.length_c   1.000
_cell.angle_alpha   90.00
_cell.angle_beta   90.00
_cell.angle_gamma   90.00
#
_symmetry.space_group_name_H-M   'P 1'
#
loop_
_entity.id
_entity.type
_entity.pdbx_description
1 polymer ?
#
loop_
_entity_poly.entity_id
_entity_poly.type
_entity_poly.pdbx_seq_one_letter_code
_entity_poly.pdbx_strand_id
1 'polypeptide(L)'
;MSDAAATIEALLESAASEHHAVFDESDGADPEWPLWYASYLVDRLRTSAGFAGTRSELVYWLVRLDKEYGEADSAIPWPRFYAARLAAL
;
A
#
# COMPACT_ATOMS: atom_id res chain seq x y z
N MET A 1 1.39 -16.83 5.41
CA MET A 1 1.02 -15.40 5.59
C MET A 1 0.12 -15.31 6.80
N SER A 2 0.27 -14.27 7.62
CA SER A 2 -0.69 -13.99 8.69
C SER A 2 -2.02 -13.52 8.11
N ASP A 3 -3.09 -13.62 8.90
CA ASP A 3 -4.43 -13.14 8.53
C ASP A 3 -4.42 -11.62 8.28
N ALA A 4 -3.60 -10.89 9.03
CA ALA A 4 -3.35 -9.46 8.82
C ALA A 4 -2.69 -9.21 7.45
N ALA A 5 -1.66 -9.97 7.07
CA ALA A 5 -1.01 -9.78 5.77
C ALA A 5 -1.96 -10.04 4.59
N ALA A 6 -2.79 -11.09 4.64
CA ALA A 6 -3.78 -11.35 3.61
C ALA A 6 -4.82 -10.21 3.51
N THR A 7 -5.26 -9.68 4.66
CA THR A 7 -6.18 -8.54 4.72
C THR A 7 -5.56 -7.27 4.13
N ILE A 8 -4.30 -6.98 4.44
CA ILE A 8 -3.59 -5.82 3.90
C ILE A 8 -3.39 -5.95 2.39
N GLU A 9 -3.05 -7.15 1.89
CA GLU A 9 -2.90 -7.41 0.45
C GLU A 9 -4.19 -7.09 -0.32
N ALA A 10 -5.33 -7.60 0.14
CA ALA A 10 -6.63 -7.32 -0.48
C ALA A 10 -7.00 -5.82 -0.46
N LEU A 11 -6.64 -5.10 0.61
CA LEU A 11 -6.86 -3.66 0.70
C LEU A 11 -5.97 -2.89 -0.30
N LEU A 12 -4.73 -3.32 -0.51
CA LEU A 12 -3.81 -2.72 -1.48
C LEU A 12 -4.28 -2.96 -2.92
N GLU A 13 -4.78 -4.15 -3.24
CA GLU A 13 -5.39 -4.46 -4.54
C GLU A 13 -6.63 -3.60 -4.80
N SER A 14 -7.49 -3.45 -3.79
CA SER A 14 -8.65 -2.54 -3.88
C SER A 14 -8.20 -1.10 -4.09
N ALA A 15 -7.21 -0.62 -3.36
CA ALA A 15 -6.67 0.74 -3.52
C ALA A 15 -6.14 0.97 -4.95
N ALA A 16 -5.48 -0.02 -5.54
CA ALA A 16 -4.98 0.07 -6.90
C ALA A 16 -6.10 0.18 -7.95
N SER A 17 -7.16 -0.61 -7.79
CA SER A 17 -8.34 -0.52 -8.67
C SER A 17 -9.01 0.85 -8.56
N GLU A 18 -9.21 1.36 -7.34
CA GLU A 18 -9.86 2.64 -7.09
C GLU A 18 -9.00 3.83 -7.52
N HIS A 19 -7.68 3.76 -7.31
CA HIS A 19 -6.73 4.80 -7.73
C HIS A 19 -6.69 4.89 -9.26
N HIS A 20 -6.58 3.76 -9.98
CA HIS A 20 -6.64 3.75 -11.44
C HIS A 20 -7.94 4.33 -12.00
N ALA A 21 -9.09 4.01 -11.39
CA ALA A 21 -10.38 4.54 -11.85
C ALA A 21 -10.49 6.07 -11.72
N VAL A 22 -9.77 6.67 -10.77
CA VAL A 22 -9.76 8.12 -10.54
C VAL A 22 -8.66 8.83 -11.34
N PHE A 23 -7.55 8.16 -11.64
CA PHE A 23 -6.35 8.73 -12.26
C PHE A 23 -6.16 8.36 -13.75
N ASP A 24 -7.24 8.03 -14.45
CA ASP A 24 -7.31 7.61 -15.87
C ASP A 24 -6.67 8.62 -16.87
N GLU A 25 -6.35 9.85 -16.43
CA GLU A 25 -5.74 10.92 -17.24
C GLU A 25 -4.22 11.08 -17.05
N SER A 26 -3.58 10.37 -16.13
CA SER A 26 -2.13 10.46 -15.94
C SER A 26 -1.42 9.47 -16.86
N ASP A 27 -0.44 9.95 -17.63
CA ASP A 27 0.41 9.17 -18.56
C ASP A 27 1.37 8.22 -17.80
N GLY A 28 0.87 7.56 -16.74
CA GLY A 28 1.57 6.65 -15.84
C GLY A 28 2.34 7.31 -14.69
N ALA A 29 2.36 8.64 -14.58
CA ALA A 29 3.16 9.34 -13.58
C ALA A 29 2.29 10.08 -12.55
N ASP A 30 2.01 9.41 -11.43
CA ASP A 30 1.52 10.05 -10.20
C ASP A 30 2.61 10.00 -9.12
N PRO A 31 3.51 10.99 -9.03
CA PRO A 31 4.55 11.00 -8.01
C PRO A 31 4.00 11.12 -6.58
N GLU A 32 2.74 11.56 -6.43
CA GLU A 32 2.07 11.77 -5.14
C GLU A 32 1.11 10.63 -4.79
N TRP A 33 1.14 9.51 -5.54
CA TRP A 33 0.33 8.32 -5.28
C TRP A 33 0.34 7.87 -3.80
N PRO A 34 1.46 7.95 -3.03
CA PRO A 34 1.47 7.52 -1.64
C PRO A 34 0.52 8.33 -0.76
N LEU A 35 0.29 9.61 -1.08
CA LEU A 35 -0.63 10.47 -0.33
C LEU A 35 -2.08 10.02 -0.49
N TRP A 36 -2.46 9.67 -1.72
CA TRP A 36 -3.79 9.15 -2.02
C TRP A 36 -3.99 7.78 -1.34
N TYR A 37 -3.03 6.87 -1.51
CA TYR A 37 -3.08 5.54 -0.91
C TYR A 37 -3.16 5.60 0.61
N ALA A 38 -2.33 6.41 1.26
CA ALA A 38 -2.36 6.54 2.71
C ALA A 38 -3.71 7.11 3.21
N SER A 39 -4.30 8.04 2.47
CA SER A 39 -5.63 8.58 2.80
C SER A 39 -6.74 7.54 2.63
N TYR A 40 -6.66 6.70 1.59
CA TYR A 40 -7.62 5.61 1.37
C TYR A 40 -7.46 4.49 2.40
N LEU A 41 -6.23 4.12 2.76
CA LEU A 41 -5.93 2.91 3.51
C LEU A 41 -5.92 3.07 5.03
N VAL A 42 -5.50 4.22 5.57
CA VAL A 42 -5.14 4.33 7.01
C VAL A 42 -6.24 3.83 7.96
N ASP A 43 -7.50 4.24 7.74
CA ASP A 43 -8.61 3.85 8.61
C ASP A 43 -9.10 2.42 8.35
N ARG A 44 -8.97 1.94 7.11
CA ARG A 44 -9.27 0.55 6.74
C ARG A 44 -8.27 -0.41 7.37
N LEU A 45 -6.99 -0.07 7.35
CA LEU A 45 -5.91 -0.85 7.97
C LEU A 45 -6.05 -0.90 9.49
N ARG A 46 -6.42 0.22 10.13
CA ARG A 46 -6.74 0.26 11.58
C ARG A 46 -7.86 -0.69 11.93
N THR A 47 -8.94 -0.64 11.15
CA THR A 47 -10.16 -1.40 11.42
C THR A 47 -9.99 -2.90 11.13
N SER A 48 -9.35 -3.24 10.01
CA SER A 48 -9.34 -4.61 9.48
C SER A 48 -8.05 -5.38 9.75
N ALA A 49 -6.94 -4.68 10.01
CA ALA A 49 -5.62 -5.30 10.20
C ALA A 49 -4.88 -4.85 11.47
N GLY A 50 -5.50 -4.00 12.31
CA GLY A 50 -4.92 -3.54 13.58
C GLY A 50 -3.74 -2.57 13.44
N PHE A 51 -3.58 -1.92 12.29
CA PHE A 51 -2.50 -0.95 12.08
C PHE A 51 -2.60 0.21 13.09
N ALA A 52 -1.56 0.42 13.90
CA ALA A 52 -1.56 1.44 14.96
C ALA A 52 -0.96 2.79 14.53
N GLY A 53 -0.36 2.87 13.34
CA GLY A 53 0.33 4.06 12.86
C GLY A 53 -0.59 5.21 12.42
N THR A 54 0.03 6.34 12.16
CA THR A 54 -0.56 7.55 11.58
C THR A 54 -0.58 7.49 10.06
N ARG A 55 -1.36 8.38 9.43
CA ARG A 55 -1.35 8.53 7.97
C ARG A 55 0.04 8.91 7.45
N SER A 56 0.77 9.79 8.14
CA SER A 56 2.11 10.21 7.74
C SER A 56 3.12 9.07 7.80
N GLU A 57 3.03 8.20 8.82
CA GLU A 57 3.84 6.99 8.88
C GLU A 57 3.50 6.03 7.73
N LEU A 58 2.21 5.90 7.39
CA LEU A 58 1.80 5.08 6.25
C LEU A 58 2.34 5.63 4.92
N VAL A 59 2.32 6.95 4.70
CA VAL A 59 2.97 7.58 3.54
C VAL A 59 4.46 7.23 3.49
N TYR A 60 5.16 7.38 4.63
CA TYR A 60 6.58 7.02 4.73
C TYR A 60 6.81 5.56 4.34
N TRP A 61 6.01 4.63 4.86
CA TRP A 61 6.13 3.22 4.56
C TRP A 61 5.86 2.90 3.10
N LEU A 62 4.82 3.49 2.48
CA LEU A 62 4.52 3.28 1.07
C LEU A 62 5.68 3.73 0.17
N VAL A 63 6.25 4.91 0.41
CA VAL A 63 7.43 5.40 -0.34
C VAL A 63 8.64 4.51 -0.13
N ARG A 64 8.88 4.05 1.10
CA ARG A 64 10.01 3.17 1.40
C ARG A 64 9.86 1.82 0.71
N LEU A 65 8.68 1.23 0.77
CA LEU A 65 8.39 -0.09 0.19
C LEU A 65 8.51 -0.08 -1.33
N ASP A 66 8.12 1.01 -1.98
CA ASP A 66 8.27 1.20 -3.42
C ASP A 66 9.73 1.18 -3.87
N LYS A 67 10.58 1.89 -3.14
CA LYS A 67 12.03 1.85 -3.37
C LYS A 67 12.61 0.45 -3.12
N GLU A 68 12.26 -0.16 -1.99
CA GLU A 68 12.71 -1.52 -1.66
C GLU A 68 12.27 -2.55 -2.70
N TYR A 69 11.05 -2.42 -3.24
CA TYR A 69 10.51 -3.30 -4.26
C TYR A 69 11.25 -3.16 -5.59
N GLY A 70 11.48 -1.92 -6.02
CA GLY A 70 12.24 -1.62 -7.24
C GLY A 70 13.71 -2.08 -7.17
N GLU A 71 14.33 -1.99 -6.00
CA GLU A 71 15.70 -2.47 -5.77
C GLU A 71 15.81 -4.00 -5.68
N ALA A 72 14.76 -4.68 -5.18
CA ALA A 72 14.79 -6.11 -4.92
C ALA A 72 14.61 -7.00 -6.16
N ASP A 73 14.24 -6.45 -7.31
CA ASP A 73 13.83 -7.20 -8.52
C ASP A 73 12.89 -8.37 -8.17
N SER A 74 11.88 -8.07 -7.35
CA SER A 74 11.04 -9.07 -6.71
C SER A 74 10.11 -9.73 -7.72
N ALA A 75 10.14 -11.07 -7.80
CA ALA A 75 9.15 -11.87 -8.52
C ALA A 75 7.79 -11.97 -7.79
N ILE A 76 7.72 -11.51 -6.53
CA ILE A 76 6.47 -11.46 -5.75
C ILE A 76 5.71 -10.21 -6.18
N PRO A 77 4.39 -10.27 -6.43
CA PRO A 77 3.59 -9.07 -6.68
C PRO A 77 3.71 -8.02 -5.58
N TRP A 78 3.76 -6.74 -5.95
CA TRP A 78 3.93 -5.64 -5.01
C TRP A 78 2.90 -5.63 -3.86
N PRO A 79 1.59 -5.92 -4.05
CA PRO A 79 0.62 -5.86 -2.94
C PRO A 79 1.01 -6.85 -1.83
N ARG A 80 1.43 -8.05 -2.24
CA ARG A 80 1.90 -9.10 -1.33
C ARG A 80 3.21 -8.75 -0.65
N PHE A 81 4.16 -8.15 -1.39
CA PHE A 81 5.44 -7.71 -0.85
C PHE A 81 5.25 -6.64 0.24
N TYR A 82 4.33 -5.71 0.02
CA TYR A 82 4.05 -4.59 0.92
C TYR A 82 3.29 -5.09 2.14
N ALA A 83 2.28 -5.91 1.92
CA ALA A 83 1.44 -6.47 2.98
C ALA A 83 2.24 -7.25 4.02
N ALA A 84 3.20 -8.07 3.58
CA ALA A 84 4.06 -8.82 4.50
C ALA A 84 4.89 -7.92 5.43
N ARG A 85 5.31 -6.74 4.95
CA ARG A 85 6.12 -5.79 5.73
C ARG A 85 5.26 -4.89 6.61
N LEU A 86 4.12 -4.42 6.09
CA LEU A 86 3.16 -3.62 6.86
C LEU A 86 2.54 -4.44 8.00
N ALA A 87 2.30 -5.74 7.81
CA ALA A 87 1.80 -6.63 8.86
C ALA A 87 2.83 -6.91 9.97
N ALA A 88 4.10 -6.53 9.77
CA ALA A 88 5.16 -6.69 10.76
C ALA A 88 5.43 -5.39 11.57
N LEU A 89 4.65 -4.33 11.32
CA LEU A 89 4.66 -3.09 12.10
C LEU A 89 3.79 -3.22 13.34
#